data_AF-A0AAU6UB85-F1
#
_entry.id   AF-A0AAU6UB85-F1
#
_cell.length_a   1.000
_cell.length_b   1.000
_cell.length_c   1.000
_cell.angle_alpha   90.00
_cell.angle_beta   90.00
_cell.angle_gamma   90.00
#
_symmetry.space_group_name_H-M   'P 1'
#
loop_
_entity.id
_entity.type
_entity.pdbx_description
1 polymer ?
#
loop_
_entity_poly.entity_id
_entity_poly.type
_entity_poly.pdbx_seq_one_letter_code
_entity_poly.pdbx_strand_id
1 'polypeptide(L)' 'MAEEVESRQQLEFLQAQGCHFYQGYLASKPLPVPYLERYVRRLTHNDHTCVVAEK' A
#
# COMPACT_ATOMS: atom_id res chain seq x y z
N MET A 1 0.17 -8.60 8.80
CA MET A 1 0.89 -7.64 7.94
C MET A 1 1.74 -8.45 7.00
N ALA A 2 1.60 -8.23 5.69
CA ALA A 2 2.41 -8.89 4.68
C ALA A 2 3.49 -7.95 4.15
N GLU A 3 4.69 -8.48 3.96
CA GLU A 3 5.82 -7.75 3.40
C GLU A 3 6.14 -8.26 1.99
N GLU A 4 6.86 -7.46 1.21
CA GLU A 4 7.30 -7.83 -0.14
C GLU A 4 6.15 -8.17 -1.11
N VAL A 5 5.02 -7.45 -1.04
CA VAL A 5 3.92 -7.57 -2.01
C VAL A 5 4.24 -6.78 -3.27
N GLU A 6 4.42 -7.49 -4.39
CA GLU A 6 4.87 -6.91 -5.67
C GLU A 6 3.85 -7.06 -6.80
N SER A 7 2.87 -7.94 -6.65
CA SER A 7 1.88 -8.27 -7.69
C SER A 7 0.44 -8.28 -7.17
N ARG A 8 -0.52 -8.03 -8.07
CA ARG A 8 -1.96 -8.09 -7.75
C ARG A 8 -2.38 -9.48 -7.25
N GLN A 9 -1.82 -10.53 -7.84
CA GLN A 9 -2.12 -11.91 -7.44
C GLN A 9 -1.69 -12.20 -5.98
N GLN A 10 -0.52 -11.70 -5.54
CA GLN A 10 -0.11 -11.81 -4.14
C GLN A 10 -1.07 -11.05 -3.21
N LEU A 11 -1.47 -9.83 -3.59
CA LEU A 11 -2.43 -9.04 -2.82
C LEU A 11 -3.79 -9.74 -2.70
N GLU A 12 -4.33 -10.26 -3.80
CA GLU A 12 -5.60 -10.99 -3.82
C GLU A 12 -5.56 -12.24 -2.92
N PHE A 13 -4.47 -12.99 -2.97
CA PHE A 13 -4.26 -14.13 -2.07
C PHE A 13 -4.26 -13.69 -0.59
N LEU A 14 -3.52 -12.63 -0.26
CA LEU A 14 -3.44 -12.10 1.10
C LEU A 14 -4.78 -11.57 1.61
N GLN A 15 -5.53 -10.88 0.76
CA GLN A 15 -6.87 -10.39 1.08
C GLN A 15 -7.84 -11.54 1.35
N ALA A 16 -7.77 -12.64 0.58
CA ALA A 16 -8.57 -13.83 0.82
C ALA A 16 -8.25 -14.53 2.16
N GLN A 17 -7.05 -14.31 2.71
CA GLN A 17 -6.65 -14.79 4.04
C GLN A 17 -6.98 -13.79 5.18
N GLY A 18 -7.66 -12.67 4.88
CA GLY A 18 -7.97 -11.63 5.87
C GLY A 18 -6.79 -10.72 6.20
N CYS A 19 -5.78 -10.63 5.34
CA CYS A 19 -4.68 -9.70 5.53
C CYS A 19 -5.07 -8.30 5.02
N HIS A 20 -5.26 -7.36 5.94
CA HIS A 20 -5.66 -5.99 5.62
C HIS A 20 -4.49 -5.03 5.39
N PHE A 21 -3.32 -5.34 5.97
CA PHE A 21 -2.13 -4.48 5.92
C PHE A 21 -1.01 -5.16 5.14
N TYR A 22 -0.47 -4.45 4.15
CA TYR A 22 0.65 -4.91 3.36
C TYR A 22 1.62 -3.79 3.01
N GLN A 23 2.88 -4.16 2.81
CA GLN A 23 3.91 -3.31 2.22
C GLN A 23 4.61 -4.06 1.08
N GLY A 24 5.20 -3.30 0.15
CA GLY A 24 5.95 -3.84 -0.99
C GLY A 24 5.85 -2.93 -2.20
N TYR A 25 6.56 -3.30 -3.27
CA TYR A 25 6.68 -2.47 -4.47
C TYR A 25 5.36 -2.29 -5.23
N LEU A 26 4.36 -3.14 -4.99
CA LEU A 26 3.00 -2.92 -5.49
C LEU A 26 2.37 -1.63 -4.92
N ALA A 27 2.66 -1.30 -3.65
CA ALA A 27 2.15 -0.11 -2.98
C ALA A 27 3.07 1.10 -3.21
N SER A 28 4.35 0.95 -2.90
CA SER A 28 5.39 1.96 -3.15
C SER A 28 6.78 1.34 -3.00
N LYS A 29 7.74 1.86 -3.76
CA LYS A 29 9.15 1.66 -3.44
C LYS A 29 9.52 2.45 -2.17
N PRO A 30 10.59 2.06 -1.45
CA PRO A 30 11.19 2.91 -0.41
C PRO A 30 11.49 4.30 -0.97
N LEU A 31 11.02 5.32 -0.27
CA LEU A 31 11.19 6.70 -0.68
C LEU A 31 12.26 7.38 0.19
N PRO A 32 13.20 8.14 -0.42
CA PRO A 32 14.02 9.07 0.34
C PRO A 32 13.16 10.10 1.06
N VAL A 33 13.63 10.57 2.22
CA VAL A 33 12.90 11.52 3.09
C VAL A 33 12.31 12.73 2.35
N PRO A 34 13.02 13.39 1.41
CA PRO A 34 12.46 14.54 0.68
C PRO A 34 11.20 14.22 -0.14
N TYR A 35 11.00 12.96 -0.54
CA TYR A 35 9.86 12.53 -1.34
C TYR A 35 8.70 11.99 -0.51
N LEU A 36 8.96 11.64 0.76
CA LEU A 36 7.96 11.06 1.66
C LEU A 36 6.81 12.03 1.92
N GLU A 37 7.10 13.29 2.27
CA GLU A 37 6.05 14.29 2.51
C GLU A 37 5.12 14.45 1.31
N ARG A 38 5.69 14.56 0.10
CA ARG A 38 4.91 14.67 -1.13
C ARG A 38 4.06 13.42 -1.36
N TYR A 39 4.59 12.25 -1.08
CA TYR A 39 3.85 11.00 -1.17
C TYR A 39 2.66 10.98 -0.21
N VAL A 40 2.87 11.26 1.09
CA VAL A 40 1.80 11.29 2.11
C VAL A 40 0.75 12.37 1.80
N ARG A 41 1.16 13.57 1.35
CA ARG A 41 0.22 14.63 0.95
C ARG A 41 -0.70 14.18 -0.20
N ARG A 42 -0.19 13.41 -1.17
CA ARG A 42 -1.02 12.86 -2.26
C ARG A 42 -2.05 11.85 -1.76
N LEU A 43 -1.69 11.02 -0.77
CA LEU A 43 -2.59 10.01 -0.21
C LEU A 43 -3.69 10.62 0.66
N THR A 44 -3.43 11.77 1.27
CA THR A 44 -4.40 12.45 2.17
C THR A 44 -5.37 13.37 1.43
N HIS A 45 -5.08 13.74 0.18
CA HIS A 45 -5.87 14.74 -0.59
C HIS A 45 -6.66 14.14 -1.76
N ASN A 46 -6.44 12.87 -2.13
CA ASN A 46 -7.22 12.17 -3.14
C ASN A 46 -7.92 10.96 -2.50
N ASP A 47 -9.22 10.79 -2.77
CA ASP A 47 -9.99 9.55 -2.56
C ASP A 47 -9.51 8.40 -3.48
N HIS A 48 -8.20 8.16 -3.51
CA HIS A 48 -7.58 7.07 -4.24
C HIS A 48 -6.77 6.22 -3.27
N THR A 49 -7.52 5.45 -2.47
CA THR A 49 -7.20 4.09 -1.97
C THR A 49 -5.72 3.77 -1.85
N CYS A 50 -5.05 4.41 -0.90
CA CYS A 50 -3.83 3.87 -0.27
C CYS A 50 -4.03 3.85 1.25
N VAL A 51 -5.22 3.47 1.69
CA VAL A 51 -5.38 2.79 2.97
C VAL A 51 -6.14 1.52 2.64
N VAL A 52 -5.53 0.39 3.01
CA VAL A 52 -6.19 -0.66 3.78
C VAL A 52 -7.69 -0.74 3.50
N ALA A 53 -8.11 -1.82 2.84
CA ALA A 53 -9.51 -2.17 2.67
C ALA A 53 -10.30 -1.92 3.98
N GLU A 54 -11.03 -0.80 4.03
CA GLU A 54 -12.13 -0.57 4.97
C GLU A 54 -13.41 -0.83 4.19
N LYS A 55 -13.77 -2.12 4.11
CA LYS A 55 -15.04 -2.71 4.55
C LYS A 55 -14.89 -4.22 4.60
#